data_AF-A0A2E8D8G8-F1
#
_entry.id   AF-A0A2E8D8G8-F1
#
_cell.length_a   1.000
_cell.length_b   1.000
_cell.length_c   1.000
_cell.angle_alpha   90.00
_cell.angle_beta   90.00
_cell.angle_gamma   90.00
#
_symmetry.space_group_name_H-M   'P 1'
#
loop_
_entity.id
_entity.type
_entity.pdbx_description
1 polymer ?
#
loop_
_entity_poly.entity_id
_entity_poly.type
_entity_poly.pdbx_seq_one_letter_code
_entity_poly.pdbx_strand_id
1 'polypeptide(L)'
;MYFAFGKNYRQGKDGGLQKGVTVLQSQGSGMASLKQLSIAAACVTLLLLFSSQSLRGQERIAWKTDLALRKQLQATVGFQWSGSATIRPSLDSLSRNQQVAIWLDRRVDPGHPLDLALQDVSLRQALRVVAAKIGCGVCFVDSVVYIGPECVTKKLATLAAIRRDEVKRLPPAQRSKLQQAKPWKWEDVSAPKDLLADIAREASIRVAEVDRLPHDLWVAGDLPPLLVTDRLSLLFAGFDLTFDIAKDGSAIRPTAIPEQVSLQRPHTPRGSLAKAADKIASDFPNVGVRTSGNQLIVTGTFEDHDRIASMLRGETVSRPPRRPAGERRYDLQARNSVQAIIEYLAERENLRITIDPAIRSKLETRASVDVKQATLRQLLDATLEPAGIRYELEDQALRLLSAE
;
A
#
# COMPACT_ATOMS: atom_id res chain seq x y z
N MET A 1 6.51 67.62 -6.60
CA MET A 1 5.13 68.11 -6.79
C MET A 1 4.32 67.60 -5.60
N TYR A 2 4.02 68.52 -4.68
CA TYR A 2 3.05 68.58 -3.56
C TYR A 2 2.62 67.32 -2.76
N PHE A 3 3.07 67.16 -1.49
CA PHE A 3 2.46 67.51 -0.17
C PHE A 3 1.60 66.34 0.41
N ALA A 4 1.95 65.61 1.50
CA ALA A 4 2.16 65.95 2.92
C ALA A 4 0.87 66.30 3.72
N PHE A 5 0.63 65.56 4.82
CA PHE A 5 -0.07 65.86 6.11
C PHE A 5 -0.66 64.55 6.67
N GLY A 6 -0.58 64.12 7.94
CA GLY A 6 -0.02 64.71 9.17
C GLY A 6 -0.93 64.42 10.38
N LYS A 7 -0.31 63.93 11.48
CA LYS A 7 -0.66 64.07 12.92
C LYS A 7 -1.62 63.09 13.63
N ASN A 8 -1.02 62.29 14.53
CA ASN A 8 -1.12 62.29 16.01
C ASN A 8 -2.36 62.91 16.70
N TYR A 9 -2.95 62.17 17.66
CA TYR A 9 -3.44 62.73 18.92
C TYR A 9 -3.36 61.73 20.11
N ARG A 10 -3.22 62.33 21.30
CA ARG A 10 -2.81 61.81 22.62
C ARG A 10 -3.97 61.33 23.52
N GLN A 11 -3.63 60.42 24.43
CA GLN A 11 -4.00 60.24 25.87
C GLN A 11 -5.35 60.73 26.48
N GLY A 12 -5.89 59.87 27.35
CA GLY A 12 -6.64 60.18 28.60
C GLY A 12 -7.33 58.90 29.13
N LYS A 13 -6.91 58.23 30.22
CA LYS A 13 -7.04 58.47 31.69
C LYS A 13 -8.45 58.30 32.31
N ASP A 14 -8.47 57.38 33.28
CA ASP A 14 -9.21 57.33 34.57
C ASP A 14 -10.74 57.14 34.68
N GLY A 15 -11.10 56.26 35.65
CA GLY A 15 -12.41 56.13 36.33
C GLY A 15 -13.11 54.79 36.08
N GLY A 16 -13.58 53.97 37.03
CA GLY A 16 -13.72 54.09 38.48
C GLY A 16 -14.95 53.25 38.95
N LEU A 17 -14.74 52.41 39.97
CA LEU A 17 -15.64 52.06 41.08
C LEU A 17 -16.93 51.20 40.90
N GLN A 18 -16.92 50.08 41.66
CA GLN A 18 -17.88 49.64 42.70
C GLN A 18 -19.06 48.68 42.41
N LYS A 19 -18.98 47.57 43.19
CA LYS A 19 -19.94 46.95 44.13
C LYS A 19 -21.30 46.45 43.63
N GLY A 20 -21.56 45.19 43.96
CA GLY A 20 -22.89 44.60 44.10
C GLY A 20 -22.82 43.22 44.77
N VAL A 21 -22.75 43.21 46.10
CA VAL A 21 -22.99 42.01 46.92
C VAL A 21 -24.50 41.91 47.14
N THR A 22 -25.11 40.77 46.82
CA THR A 22 -26.47 40.45 47.24
C THR A 22 -26.46 39.10 47.94
N VAL A 23 -26.72 39.18 49.24
CA VAL A 23 -27.04 38.07 50.14
C VAL A 23 -28.53 37.77 49.99
N LEU A 24 -28.89 36.51 49.79
CA LEU A 24 -30.21 35.99 50.14
C LEU A 24 -30.02 34.69 50.91
N GLN A 25 -30.33 34.76 52.21
CA GLN A 25 -30.61 33.61 53.06
C GLN A 25 -31.95 33.01 52.66
N SER A 26 -32.04 31.67 52.70
CA SER A 26 -33.28 30.96 52.99
C SER A 26 -32.93 29.61 53.63
N GLN A 27 -33.46 29.41 54.83
CA GLN A 27 -33.38 28.19 55.63
C GLN A 27 -34.31 27.12 55.07
N GLY A 28 -34.03 25.84 55.35
CA GLY A 28 -35.09 24.85 55.54
C GLY A 28 -34.80 23.45 55.01
N SER A 29 -34.27 22.60 55.89
CA SER A 29 -34.67 21.20 56.15
C SER A 29 -35.06 20.28 54.98
N GLY A 30 -34.30 19.19 54.83
CA GLY A 30 -34.73 18.02 54.07
C GLY A 30 -33.69 16.90 54.09
N MET A 31 -33.77 16.03 55.09
CA MET A 31 -33.00 14.78 55.18
C MET A 31 -33.17 13.96 53.90
N ALA A 32 -32.12 13.88 53.07
CA ALA A 32 -32.00 12.87 52.03
C ALA A 32 -31.18 11.70 52.55
N SER A 33 -31.85 10.55 52.64
CA SER A 33 -31.38 9.25 53.08
C SER A 33 -30.01 8.86 52.49
N LEU A 34 -29.07 8.47 53.37
CA LEU A 34 -27.74 7.95 53.07
C LEU A 34 -27.72 6.70 52.17
N LYS A 35 -28.88 6.14 51.78
CA LYS A 35 -28.97 5.01 50.83
C LYS A 35 -29.09 5.44 49.36
N GLN A 36 -29.38 6.71 49.05
CA GLN A 36 -29.49 7.18 47.65
C GLN A 36 -28.18 7.73 47.07
N LEU A 37 -27.20 8.11 47.92
CA LEU A 37 -25.87 8.51 47.48
C LEU A 37 -24.99 7.33 47.02
N SER A 38 -25.30 6.10 47.45
CA SER A 38 -24.55 4.90 47.08
C SER A 38 -24.85 4.40 45.67
N ILE A 39 -26.07 4.66 45.15
CA ILE A 39 -26.50 4.19 43.83
C ILE A 39 -26.03 5.16 42.72
N ALA A 40 -26.03 6.46 42.99
CA ALA A 40 -25.51 7.45 42.04
C ALA A 40 -23.98 7.35 41.86
N ALA A 41 -23.23 7.07 42.94
CA ALA A 41 -21.79 6.86 42.86
C ALA A 41 -21.44 5.54 42.12
N ALA A 42 -22.24 4.49 42.27
CA ALA A 42 -22.06 3.23 41.54
C ALA A 42 -22.35 3.39 40.04
N CYS A 43 -23.38 4.15 39.65
CA CYS A 43 -23.71 4.39 38.23
C CYS A 43 -22.69 5.29 37.53
N VAL A 44 -22.13 6.32 38.20
CA VAL A 44 -21.08 7.17 37.60
C VAL A 44 -19.75 6.42 37.47
N THR A 45 -19.42 5.52 38.42
CA THR A 45 -18.21 4.70 38.33
C THR A 45 -18.35 3.58 37.29
N LEU A 46 -19.56 3.02 37.10
CA LEU A 46 -19.83 2.03 36.05
C LEU A 46 -19.93 2.68 34.65
N LEU A 47 -20.46 3.90 34.52
CA LEU A 47 -20.46 4.67 33.26
C LEU A 47 -19.06 5.18 32.89
N LEU A 48 -18.17 5.42 33.86
CA LEU A 48 -16.77 5.76 33.59
C LEU A 48 -15.90 4.54 33.24
N LEU A 49 -16.29 3.32 33.66
CA LEU A 49 -15.62 2.08 33.27
C LEU A 49 -16.08 1.54 31.89
N PHE A 50 -17.26 1.93 31.41
CA PHE A 50 -17.71 1.61 30.04
C PHE A 50 -17.36 2.69 29.00
N SER A 51 -16.98 3.89 29.42
CA SER A 51 -16.55 4.96 28.50
C SER A 51 -15.08 4.85 28.07
N SER A 52 -14.30 3.95 28.66
CA SER A 52 -12.87 3.79 28.35
C SER A 52 -12.59 2.86 27.16
N GLN A 53 -13.60 2.20 26.57
CA GLN A 53 -13.39 1.27 25.46
C GLN A 53 -13.64 1.87 24.05
N SER A 54 -13.97 3.16 23.95
CA SER A 54 -14.16 3.82 22.65
C SER A 54 -12.96 4.64 22.15
N LEU A 55 -11.84 4.62 22.87
CA LEU A 55 -10.54 4.87 22.24
C LEU A 55 -10.02 3.53 21.70
N ARG A 56 -10.66 3.01 20.66
CA ARG A 56 -9.95 2.16 19.69
C ARG A 56 -8.89 3.05 19.06
N GLY A 57 -7.77 3.25 19.76
CA GLY A 57 -6.55 3.68 19.13
C GLY A 57 -6.33 2.76 17.94
N GLN A 58 -6.18 3.33 16.74
CA GLN A 58 -5.79 2.57 15.56
C GLN A 58 -4.66 1.63 15.97
N GLU A 59 -4.96 0.33 15.97
CA GLU A 59 -3.99 -0.70 16.29
C GLU A 59 -2.81 -0.49 15.34
N ARG A 60 -1.64 -0.16 15.91
CA ARG A 60 -0.46 0.17 15.11
C ARG A 60 -0.13 -1.04 14.25
N ILE A 61 -0.19 -0.88 12.93
CA ILE A 61 0.15 -1.94 12.02
C ILE A 61 1.66 -2.19 12.15
N ALA A 62 2.04 -3.40 12.54
CA ALA A 62 3.44 -3.81 12.57
C ALA A 62 3.93 -4.06 11.14
N TRP A 63 4.27 -2.98 10.45
CA TRP A 63 4.77 -3.02 9.07
C TRP A 63 6.02 -3.89 8.93
N LYS A 64 6.03 -4.78 7.95
CA LYS A 64 7.21 -5.56 7.58
C LYS A 64 8.16 -4.66 6.79
N THR A 65 9.40 -4.57 7.23
CA THR A 65 10.50 -3.86 6.57
C THR A 65 11.61 -4.83 6.15
N ASP A 66 12.56 -4.36 5.34
CA ASP A 66 13.81 -5.05 5.02
C ASP A 66 13.62 -6.54 4.61
N LEU A 67 14.25 -7.46 5.34
CA LEU A 67 14.20 -8.90 5.06
C LEU A 67 12.79 -9.47 5.28
N ALA A 68 12.05 -8.97 6.28
CA ALA A 68 10.68 -9.42 6.54
C ALA A 68 9.76 -9.05 5.38
N LEU A 69 9.92 -7.83 4.86
CA LEU A 69 9.20 -7.38 3.65
C LEU A 69 9.57 -8.25 2.44
N ARG A 70 10.86 -8.49 2.20
CA ARG A 70 11.31 -9.32 1.07
C ARG A 70 10.72 -10.72 1.11
N LYS A 71 10.70 -11.37 2.28
CA LYS A 71 10.05 -12.67 2.48
C LYS A 71 8.55 -12.58 2.23
N GLN A 72 7.88 -11.56 2.74
CA GLN A 72 6.44 -11.39 2.54
C GLN A 72 6.07 -11.19 1.06
N LEU A 73 6.86 -10.42 0.32
CA LEU A 73 6.65 -10.19 -1.11
C LEU A 73 6.78 -11.48 -1.94
N GLN A 74 7.48 -12.50 -1.43
CA GLN A 74 7.61 -13.82 -2.05
C GLN A 74 6.54 -14.80 -1.56
N ALA A 75 5.86 -14.52 -0.44
CA ALA A 75 4.83 -15.38 0.11
C ALA A 75 3.64 -15.47 -0.85
N THR A 76 3.06 -16.66 -0.91
CA THR A 76 1.87 -16.95 -1.71
C THR A 76 0.64 -16.33 -1.06
N VAL A 77 -0.20 -15.68 -1.88
CA VAL A 77 -1.45 -15.06 -1.46
C VAL A 77 -2.59 -15.45 -2.40
N GLY A 78 -3.81 -15.37 -1.88
CA GLY A 78 -5.04 -15.46 -2.66
C GLY A 78 -6.08 -14.51 -2.10
N PHE A 79 -6.85 -13.89 -2.99
CA PHE A 79 -7.97 -13.02 -2.63
C PHE A 79 -8.94 -12.93 -3.81
N GLN A 80 -10.16 -12.52 -3.50
CA GLN A 80 -11.20 -12.24 -4.49
C GLN A 80 -11.90 -10.94 -4.10
N TRP A 81 -11.94 -10.02 -5.04
CA TRP A 81 -12.68 -8.78 -4.96
C TRP A 81 -13.69 -8.77 -6.10
N SER A 82 -14.98 -8.62 -5.78
CA SER A 82 -16.07 -8.65 -6.75
C SER A 82 -17.24 -7.80 -6.25
N GLY A 83 -18.10 -7.37 -7.18
CA GLY A 83 -19.30 -6.59 -6.86
C GLY A 83 -19.00 -5.13 -6.54
N SER A 84 -18.92 -4.77 -5.26
CA SER A 84 -18.80 -3.38 -4.77
C SER A 84 -17.39 -2.97 -4.33
N ALA A 85 -16.39 -3.83 -4.55
CA ALA A 85 -15.01 -3.53 -4.18
C ALA A 85 -14.45 -2.37 -5.03
N THR A 86 -13.83 -1.39 -4.37
CA THR A 86 -13.11 -0.29 -5.02
C THR A 86 -11.62 -0.37 -4.70
N ILE A 87 -10.79 0.34 -5.47
CA ILE A 87 -9.32 0.25 -5.39
C ILE A 87 -8.82 0.48 -3.95
N ARG A 88 -9.24 1.57 -3.30
CA ARG A 88 -8.66 1.97 -2.01
C ARG A 88 -8.97 0.99 -0.87
N PRO A 89 -10.24 0.62 -0.57
CA PRO A 89 -10.54 -0.39 0.45
C PRO A 89 -9.87 -1.74 0.18
N SER A 90 -9.78 -2.13 -1.09
CA SER A 90 -9.14 -3.40 -1.50
C SER A 90 -7.64 -3.40 -1.20
N LEU A 91 -6.94 -2.32 -1.58
CA LEU A 91 -5.52 -2.15 -1.28
C LEU A 91 -5.25 -1.96 0.21
N ASP A 92 -6.10 -1.24 0.94
CA ASP A 92 -5.98 -1.06 2.40
C ASP A 92 -6.14 -2.39 3.13
N SER A 93 -7.09 -3.22 2.70
CA SER A 93 -7.28 -4.58 3.24
C SER A 93 -6.06 -5.47 2.94
N LEU A 94 -5.57 -5.46 1.69
CA LEU A 94 -4.37 -6.21 1.32
C LEU A 94 -3.14 -5.75 2.12
N SER A 95 -2.94 -4.44 2.23
CA SER A 95 -1.87 -3.79 2.97
C SER A 95 -1.85 -4.25 4.44
N ARG A 96 -2.99 -4.17 5.12
CA ARG A 96 -3.14 -4.59 6.53
C ARG A 96 -2.92 -6.10 6.70
N ASN A 97 -3.56 -6.92 5.88
CA ASN A 97 -3.50 -8.38 5.98
C ASN A 97 -2.09 -8.91 5.72
N GLN A 98 -1.36 -8.28 4.80
CA GLN A 98 0.00 -8.68 4.46
C GLN A 98 1.06 -7.96 5.30
N GLN A 99 0.66 -6.92 6.03
CA GLN A 99 1.53 -5.99 6.78
C GLN A 99 2.60 -5.37 5.88
N VAL A 100 2.22 -5.02 4.66
CA VAL A 100 3.09 -4.37 3.67
C VAL A 100 2.50 -3.00 3.36
N ALA A 101 3.29 -1.95 3.59
CA ALA A 101 2.81 -0.59 3.36
C ALA A 101 2.65 -0.31 1.87
N ILE A 102 1.47 0.18 1.49
CA ILE A 102 1.12 0.54 0.11
C ILE A 102 0.82 2.03 0.05
N TRP A 103 1.51 2.73 -0.84
CA TRP A 103 1.25 4.11 -1.23
C TRP A 103 0.49 4.12 -2.55
N LEU A 104 -0.70 4.70 -2.56
CA LEU A 104 -1.48 4.94 -3.77
C LEU A 104 -1.27 6.38 -4.23
N ASP A 105 -0.76 6.55 -5.45
CA ASP A 105 -0.57 7.87 -6.07
C ASP A 105 -1.90 8.61 -6.19
N ARG A 106 -1.91 9.90 -5.82
CA ARG A 106 -3.12 10.76 -5.83
C ARG A 106 -3.81 10.88 -7.20
N ARG A 107 -3.12 10.57 -8.30
CA ARG A 107 -3.68 10.61 -9.66
C ARG A 107 -4.52 9.36 -9.98
N VAL A 108 -4.45 8.35 -9.13
CA VAL A 108 -5.28 7.15 -9.24
C VAL A 108 -6.59 7.40 -8.50
N ASP A 109 -7.72 7.21 -9.18
CA ASP A 109 -9.04 7.32 -8.56
C ASP A 109 -9.25 6.19 -7.54
N PRO A 110 -9.31 6.49 -6.23
CA PRO A 110 -9.45 5.47 -5.19
C PRO A 110 -10.83 4.78 -5.20
N GLY A 111 -11.84 5.43 -5.77
CA GLY A 111 -13.23 4.97 -5.83
C GLY A 111 -13.54 4.09 -7.03
N HIS A 112 -12.59 3.92 -7.96
CA HIS A 112 -12.81 3.10 -9.15
C HIS A 112 -13.11 1.64 -8.76
N PRO A 113 -14.11 0.98 -9.37
CA PRO A 113 -14.40 -0.43 -9.12
C PRO A 113 -13.20 -1.32 -9.48
N LEU A 114 -12.98 -2.37 -8.68
CA LEU A 114 -11.92 -3.34 -8.88
C LEU A 114 -12.47 -4.75 -8.74
N ASP A 115 -12.61 -5.43 -9.88
CA ASP A 115 -12.94 -6.86 -9.95
C ASP A 115 -11.67 -7.65 -10.30
N LEU A 116 -11.26 -8.51 -9.36
CA LEU A 116 -10.06 -9.33 -9.49
C LEU A 116 -10.10 -10.51 -8.51
N ALA A 117 -9.87 -11.70 -9.05
CA ALA A 117 -9.61 -12.92 -8.28
C ALA A 117 -8.20 -13.44 -8.60
N LEU A 118 -7.42 -13.70 -7.55
CA LEU A 118 -6.08 -14.29 -7.65
C LEU A 118 -5.93 -15.39 -6.62
N GLN A 119 -5.25 -16.47 -7.02
CA GLN A 119 -4.96 -17.61 -6.15
C GLN A 119 -3.54 -18.12 -6.44
N ASP A 120 -2.88 -18.62 -5.40
CA ASP A 120 -1.56 -19.25 -5.48
C ASP A 120 -0.46 -18.42 -6.20
N VAL A 121 -0.54 -17.08 -6.13
CA VAL A 121 0.48 -16.16 -6.68
C VAL A 121 1.30 -15.51 -5.57
N SER A 122 2.56 -15.13 -5.84
CA SER A 122 3.32 -14.35 -4.87
C SER A 122 2.71 -12.96 -4.67
N LEU A 123 2.81 -12.40 -3.47
CA LEU A 123 2.30 -11.05 -3.19
C LEU A 123 2.87 -10.00 -4.15
N ARG A 124 4.16 -10.10 -4.50
CA ARG A 124 4.79 -9.23 -5.50
C ARG A 124 4.11 -9.33 -6.86
N GLN A 125 3.75 -10.53 -7.30
CA GLN A 125 3.04 -10.73 -8.56
C GLN A 125 1.60 -10.23 -8.46
N ALA A 126 0.92 -10.49 -7.35
CA ALA A 126 -0.42 -9.99 -7.11
C ALA A 126 -0.48 -8.45 -7.21
N LEU A 127 0.43 -7.74 -6.54
CA LEU A 127 0.52 -6.27 -6.60
C LEU A 127 0.71 -5.76 -8.03
N ARG A 128 1.53 -6.45 -8.85
CA ARG A 128 1.71 -6.09 -10.27
C ARG A 128 0.45 -6.31 -11.09
N VAL A 129 -0.27 -7.41 -10.87
CA VAL A 129 -1.53 -7.69 -11.57
C VAL A 129 -2.59 -6.66 -11.19
N VAL A 130 -2.68 -6.31 -9.91
CA VAL A 130 -3.59 -5.25 -9.43
C VAL A 130 -3.27 -3.93 -10.12
N ALA A 131 -2.01 -3.49 -10.10
CA ALA A 131 -1.61 -2.25 -10.74
C ALA A 131 -1.89 -2.25 -12.25
N ALA A 132 -1.57 -3.34 -12.96
CA ALA A 132 -1.85 -3.46 -14.38
C ALA A 132 -3.37 -3.38 -14.68
N LYS A 133 -4.21 -4.00 -13.84
CA LYS A 133 -5.68 -3.96 -13.97
C LYS A 133 -6.23 -2.53 -13.88
N ILE A 134 -5.57 -1.66 -13.13
CA ILE A 134 -5.96 -0.24 -12.95
C ILE A 134 -5.12 0.72 -13.80
N GLY A 135 -4.38 0.22 -14.81
CA GLY A 135 -3.57 1.06 -15.72
C GLY A 135 -2.35 1.71 -15.06
N CYS A 136 -1.85 1.15 -13.97
CA CYS A 136 -0.73 1.66 -13.18
C CYS A 136 0.48 0.73 -13.21
N GLY A 137 1.64 1.27 -12.81
CA GLY A 137 2.84 0.49 -12.49
C GLY A 137 3.01 0.27 -10.99
N VAL A 138 4.02 -0.54 -10.63
CA VAL A 138 4.46 -0.76 -9.25
C VAL A 138 5.96 -0.56 -9.15
N CYS A 139 6.41 0.18 -8.15
CA CYS A 139 7.81 0.19 -7.74
C CYS A 139 7.92 0.15 -6.21
N PHE A 140 9.14 -0.01 -5.70
CA PHE A 140 9.42 -0.15 -4.27
C PHE A 140 10.36 0.95 -3.83
N VAL A 141 9.91 1.77 -2.88
CA VAL A 141 10.72 2.81 -2.25
C VAL A 141 10.94 2.40 -0.80
N ASP A 142 12.14 1.89 -0.52
CA ASP A 142 12.47 1.25 0.75
C ASP A 142 11.42 0.18 1.14
N SER A 143 10.71 0.37 2.26
CA SER A 143 9.72 -0.55 2.78
C SER A 143 8.29 -0.28 2.30
N VAL A 144 8.11 0.59 1.31
CA VAL A 144 6.81 0.99 0.77
C VAL A 144 6.64 0.56 -0.69
N VAL A 145 5.50 -0.04 -0.98
CA VAL A 145 5.05 -0.34 -2.33
C VAL A 145 4.35 0.89 -2.89
N TYR A 146 4.86 1.47 -3.97
CA TYR A 146 4.21 2.59 -4.64
C TYR A 146 3.43 2.09 -5.85
N ILE A 147 2.14 2.45 -5.92
CA ILE A 147 1.25 2.18 -7.06
C ILE A 147 0.83 3.52 -7.66
N GLY A 148 1.09 3.72 -8.95
CA GLY A 148 0.76 4.96 -9.65
C GLY A 148 1.11 4.91 -11.13
N PRO A 149 1.10 6.06 -11.83
CA PRO A 149 1.38 6.12 -13.26
C PRO A 149 2.69 5.43 -13.65
N GLU A 150 2.65 4.69 -14.77
CA GLU A 150 3.78 3.86 -15.20
C GLU A 150 5.04 4.70 -15.48
N CYS A 151 4.85 5.92 -16.00
CA CYS A 151 5.95 6.85 -16.26
C CYS A 151 6.72 7.23 -14.98
N VAL A 152 6.06 7.31 -13.82
CA VAL A 152 6.70 7.62 -12.54
C VAL A 152 7.29 6.37 -11.90
N THR A 153 6.52 5.28 -11.85
CA THR A 153 6.96 4.03 -11.22
C THR A 153 8.20 3.42 -11.89
N LYS A 154 8.39 3.61 -13.19
CA LYS A 154 9.64 3.22 -13.89
C LYS A 154 10.90 3.94 -13.39
N LYS A 155 10.75 5.10 -12.74
CA LYS A 155 11.86 6.00 -12.37
C LYS A 155 12.03 6.18 -10.86
N LEU A 156 10.95 6.12 -10.10
CA LEU A 156 10.90 6.53 -8.71
C LEU A 156 11.86 5.77 -7.79
N ALA A 157 11.90 4.44 -7.87
CA ALA A 157 12.82 3.65 -7.04
C ALA A 157 14.30 3.99 -7.33
N THR A 158 14.63 4.22 -8.60
CA THR A 158 15.96 4.65 -9.05
C THR A 158 16.28 6.05 -8.55
N LEU A 159 15.35 7.00 -8.64
CA LEU A 159 15.52 8.35 -8.10
C LEU A 159 15.70 8.34 -6.59
N ALA A 160 14.86 7.61 -5.84
CA ALA A 160 15.00 7.48 -4.39
C ALA A 160 16.38 6.92 -4.01
N ALA A 161 16.86 5.91 -4.74
CA ALA A 161 18.19 5.36 -4.56
C ALA A 161 19.32 6.36 -4.84
N ILE A 162 19.20 7.18 -5.90
CA ILE A 162 20.14 8.28 -6.20
C ILE A 162 20.16 9.29 -5.05
N ARG A 163 18.99 9.71 -4.54
CA ARG A 163 18.91 10.68 -3.43
C ARG A 163 19.53 10.13 -2.14
N ARG A 164 19.34 8.85 -1.83
CA ARG A 164 20.05 8.19 -0.72
C ARG A 164 21.57 8.22 -0.91
N ASP A 165 22.05 8.00 -2.14
CA ASP A 165 23.49 7.99 -2.44
C ASP A 165 24.10 9.40 -2.40
N GLU A 166 23.35 10.44 -2.78
CA GLU A 166 23.73 11.84 -2.60
C GLU A 166 23.86 12.21 -1.12
N VAL A 167 22.89 11.80 -0.28
CA VAL A 167 22.94 12.06 1.17
C VAL A 167 24.18 11.46 1.83
N LYS A 168 24.66 10.30 1.36
CA LYS A 168 25.89 9.68 1.90
C LYS A 168 27.13 10.57 1.73
N ARG A 169 27.14 11.47 0.74
CA ARG A 169 28.24 12.37 0.39
C ARG A 169 28.17 13.73 1.13
N LEU A 170 27.11 13.97 1.88
CA LEU A 170 26.92 15.21 2.63
C LEU A 170 27.80 15.27 3.89
N PRO A 171 28.00 16.47 4.46
CA PRO A 171 28.65 16.63 5.76
C PRO A 171 27.98 15.77 6.85
N PRO A 172 28.74 15.22 7.82
CA PRO A 172 28.21 14.24 8.78
C PRO A 172 26.97 14.68 9.56
N ALA A 173 26.89 15.97 9.93
CA ALA A 173 25.75 16.49 10.69
C ALA A 173 24.45 16.45 9.87
N GLN A 174 24.48 16.92 8.63
CA GLN A 174 23.33 16.93 7.72
C GLN A 174 23.00 15.53 7.23
N ARG A 175 24.03 14.72 6.93
CA ARG A 175 23.84 13.30 6.60
C ARG A 175 23.09 12.57 7.71
N SER A 176 23.49 12.75 8.97
CA SER A 176 22.81 12.13 10.12
C SER A 176 21.33 12.50 10.16
N LYS A 177 20.99 13.79 10.03
CA LYS A 177 19.59 14.25 10.02
C LYS A 177 18.77 13.63 8.89
N LEU A 178 19.30 13.62 7.67
CA LEU A 178 18.59 13.10 6.49
C LEU A 178 18.50 11.57 6.44
N GLN A 179 19.39 10.86 7.16
CA GLN A 179 19.36 9.41 7.31
C GLN A 179 18.51 8.92 8.50
N GLN A 180 17.85 9.82 9.24
CA GLN A 180 16.94 9.39 10.29
C GLN A 180 15.69 8.76 9.67
N ALA A 181 15.47 7.48 9.98
CA ALA A 181 14.23 6.79 9.69
C ALA A 181 13.21 7.06 10.80
N LYS A 182 12.04 7.58 10.45
CA LYS A 182 10.92 7.77 11.39
C LYS A 182 9.60 7.33 10.78
N PRO A 183 8.67 6.76 11.58
CA PRO A 183 7.32 6.48 11.11
C PRO A 183 6.72 7.74 10.49
N TRP A 184 5.97 7.56 9.40
CA TRP A 184 5.35 8.69 8.72
C TRP A 184 3.85 8.49 8.68
N LYS A 185 3.15 9.31 9.46
CA LYS A 185 1.71 9.28 9.61
C LYS A 185 1.14 10.67 9.42
N TRP A 186 -0.02 10.76 8.81
CA TRP A 186 -0.79 11.99 8.71
C TRP A 186 -2.28 11.69 8.81
N GLU A 187 -3.02 12.69 9.28
CA GLU A 187 -4.46 12.60 9.48
C GLU A 187 -5.21 12.81 8.17
N ASP A 188 -6.49 12.49 8.19
CA ASP A 188 -7.36 12.70 7.04
C ASP A 188 -7.43 14.19 6.70
N VAL A 189 -7.52 14.50 5.39
CA VAL A 189 -7.61 15.88 4.89
C VAL A 189 -6.31 16.69 5.15
N SER A 190 -5.15 16.02 5.22
CA SER A 190 -3.85 16.70 5.35
C SER A 190 -3.36 17.25 4.00
N ALA A 191 -2.79 18.45 3.97
CA ALA A 191 -2.23 19.01 2.74
C ALA A 191 -0.77 18.56 2.51
N PRO A 192 -0.35 18.28 1.27
CA PRO A 192 1.04 17.91 0.94
C PRO A 192 2.07 18.96 1.36
N LYS A 193 1.70 20.24 1.32
CA LYS A 193 2.56 21.36 1.77
C LYS A 193 2.86 21.27 3.26
N ASP A 194 1.90 20.85 4.07
CA ASP A 194 2.07 20.71 5.52
C ASP A 194 2.99 19.52 5.82
N LEU A 195 2.79 18.40 5.13
CA LEU A 195 3.67 17.23 5.24
C LEU A 195 5.12 17.58 4.86
N LEU A 196 5.29 18.36 3.79
CA LEU A 196 6.61 18.84 3.37
C LEU A 196 7.23 19.76 4.43
N ALA A 197 6.46 20.69 5.00
CA ALA A 197 6.92 21.58 6.05
C ALA A 197 7.35 20.82 7.31
N ASP A 198 6.61 19.76 7.67
CA ASP A 198 6.93 18.90 8.80
C ASP A 198 8.24 18.13 8.59
N ILE A 199 8.40 17.52 7.40
CA ILE A 199 9.65 16.84 7.02
C ILE A 199 10.83 17.84 7.03
N ALA A 200 10.61 19.04 6.49
CA ALA A 200 11.65 20.07 6.41
C ALA A 200 12.09 20.55 7.80
N ARG A 201 11.12 20.79 8.69
CA ARG A 201 11.36 21.17 10.10
C ARG A 201 12.12 20.08 10.84
N GLU A 202 11.71 18.82 10.68
CA GLU A 202 12.37 17.67 11.30
C GLU A 202 13.83 17.52 10.86
N ALA A 203 14.10 17.66 9.56
CA ALA A 203 15.44 17.53 8.99
C ALA A 203 16.29 18.81 9.12
N SER A 204 15.70 19.91 9.62
CA SER A 204 16.32 21.24 9.63
C SER A 204 16.79 21.71 8.24
N ILE A 205 15.98 21.47 7.20
CA ILE A 205 16.27 21.89 5.83
C ILE A 205 15.31 22.98 5.36
N ARG A 206 15.77 23.83 4.45
CA ARG A 206 14.92 24.79 3.74
C ARG A 206 14.36 24.17 2.47
N VAL A 207 13.12 24.48 2.13
CA VAL A 207 12.54 24.08 0.85
C VAL A 207 12.35 25.33 0.00
N ALA A 208 13.02 25.38 -1.15
CA ALA A 208 12.76 26.41 -2.15
C ALA A 208 11.48 26.08 -2.93
N GLU A 209 10.79 27.11 -3.44
CA GLU A 209 9.67 26.96 -4.39
C GLU A 209 8.53 26.03 -3.91
N VAL A 210 8.15 26.13 -2.62
CA VAL A 210 7.07 25.32 -2.01
C VAL A 210 5.75 25.45 -2.79
N ASP A 211 5.51 26.60 -3.41
CA ASP A 211 4.29 26.88 -4.16
C ASP A 211 4.13 26.05 -5.45
N ARG A 212 5.16 25.31 -5.86
CA ARG A 212 5.06 24.34 -6.96
C ARG A 212 4.18 23.14 -6.63
N LEU A 213 3.93 22.87 -5.35
CA LEU A 213 2.95 21.87 -4.95
C LEU A 213 1.54 22.47 -5.06
N PRO A 214 0.62 21.85 -5.84
CA PRO A 214 -0.78 22.23 -5.85
C PRO A 214 -1.42 22.15 -4.46
N HIS A 215 -2.50 22.92 -4.27
CA HIS A 215 -3.38 22.71 -3.12
C HIS A 215 -4.17 21.42 -3.34
N ASP A 216 -3.97 20.46 -2.44
CA ASP A 216 -4.53 19.12 -2.49
C ASP A 216 -4.79 18.65 -1.05
N LEU A 217 -5.71 17.71 -0.88
CA LEU A 217 -6.10 17.18 0.42
C LEU A 217 -6.00 15.67 0.38
N TRP A 218 -5.10 15.13 1.19
CA TRP A 218 -4.82 13.72 1.21
C TRP A 218 -5.59 13.03 2.32
N VAL A 219 -6.09 11.86 1.96
CA VAL A 219 -6.63 10.92 2.93
C VAL A 219 -5.57 10.44 3.89
N ALA A 220 -5.99 10.02 5.08
CA ALA A 220 -5.08 9.56 6.14
C ALA A 220 -4.10 8.47 5.63
N GLY A 221 -2.87 8.51 6.13
CA GLY A 221 -1.84 7.53 5.80
C GLY A 221 -0.95 7.17 6.98
N ASP A 222 -0.46 5.94 6.98
CA ASP A 222 0.39 5.34 8.00
C ASP A 222 1.44 4.46 7.30
N LEU A 223 2.71 4.81 7.44
CA LEU A 223 3.84 4.13 6.81
C LEU A 223 4.90 3.73 7.85
N PRO A 224 5.70 2.68 7.54
CA PRO A 224 6.83 2.27 8.37
C PRO A 224 7.84 3.41 8.58
N PRO A 225 8.82 3.23 9.47
CA PRO A 225 9.95 4.12 9.55
C PRO A 225 10.63 4.31 8.18
N LEU A 226 10.69 5.55 7.71
CA LEU A 226 11.29 5.92 6.43
C LEU A 226 12.32 7.03 6.59
N LEU A 227 13.39 6.96 5.80
CA LEU A 227 14.38 8.04 5.68
C LEU A 227 13.70 9.33 5.20
N VAL A 228 14.24 10.48 5.60
CA VAL A 228 13.77 11.78 5.10
C VAL A 228 13.73 11.81 3.57
N THR A 229 14.77 11.29 2.91
CA THR A 229 14.83 11.24 1.44
C THR A 229 13.70 10.43 0.82
N ASP A 230 13.28 9.34 1.47
CA ASP A 230 12.26 8.44 0.93
C ASP A 230 10.87 9.04 1.11
N ARG A 231 10.62 9.69 2.24
CA ARG A 231 9.41 10.48 2.47
C ARG A 231 9.26 11.59 1.42
N LEU A 232 10.35 12.33 1.16
CA LEU A 232 10.38 13.35 0.12
C LEU A 232 10.16 12.75 -1.28
N SER A 233 10.81 11.64 -1.62
CA SER A 233 10.62 10.97 -2.91
C SER A 233 9.18 10.52 -3.13
N LEU A 234 8.54 9.92 -2.12
CA LEU A 234 7.13 9.53 -2.18
C LEU A 234 6.20 10.74 -2.33
N LEU A 235 6.45 11.81 -1.55
CA LEU A 235 5.66 13.04 -1.59
C LEU A 235 5.70 13.69 -2.98
N PHE A 236 6.89 13.90 -3.52
CA PHE A 236 7.07 14.61 -4.80
C PHE A 236 6.63 13.78 -6.02
N ALA A 237 6.67 12.45 -5.93
CA ALA A 237 6.31 11.56 -7.04
C ALA A 237 4.87 11.79 -7.57
N GLY A 238 3.91 12.06 -6.67
CA GLY A 238 2.52 12.34 -7.04
C GLY A 238 2.33 13.66 -7.81
N PHE A 239 3.36 14.49 -7.91
CA PHE A 239 3.35 15.78 -8.60
C PHE A 239 4.28 15.82 -9.81
N ASP A 240 4.78 14.66 -10.27
CA ASP A 240 5.80 14.56 -11.34
C ASP A 240 7.10 15.30 -11.00
N LEU A 241 7.39 15.41 -9.70
CA LEU A 241 8.58 16.07 -9.17
C LEU A 241 9.55 15.07 -8.52
N THR A 242 10.81 15.43 -8.56
CA THR A 242 11.87 14.99 -7.66
C THR A 242 12.41 16.24 -6.95
N PHE A 243 13.54 16.15 -6.27
CA PHE A 243 14.20 17.29 -5.66
C PHE A 243 15.71 17.22 -5.84
N ASP A 244 16.35 18.38 -5.93
CA ASP A 244 17.79 18.54 -5.78
C ASP A 244 18.12 18.80 -4.31
N ILE A 245 19.25 18.28 -3.84
CA ILE A 245 19.79 18.55 -2.50
C ILE A 245 20.99 19.49 -2.64
N ALA A 246 21.02 20.57 -1.86
CA ALA A 246 22.17 21.47 -1.80
C ALA A 246 23.43 20.70 -1.35
N LYS A 247 24.62 21.12 -1.80
CA LYS A 247 25.89 20.43 -1.50
C LYS A 247 26.19 20.33 0.01
N ASP A 248 25.71 21.31 0.78
CA ASP A 248 25.84 21.34 2.23
C ASP A 248 24.71 20.59 2.96
N GLY A 249 23.68 20.13 2.23
CA GLY A 249 22.50 19.45 2.75
C GLY A 249 21.49 20.37 3.45
N SER A 250 21.65 21.70 3.39
CA SER A 250 20.82 22.66 4.16
C SER A 250 19.51 23.02 3.47
N ALA A 251 19.36 22.69 2.18
CA ALA A 251 18.18 23.02 1.40
C ALA A 251 17.88 21.95 0.35
N ILE A 252 16.61 21.87 -0.03
CA ILE A 252 16.13 21.14 -1.19
C ILE A 252 15.36 22.06 -2.13
N ARG A 253 15.33 21.72 -3.42
CA ARG A 253 14.52 22.40 -4.43
C ARG A 253 13.75 21.36 -5.24
N PRO A 254 12.41 21.42 -5.30
CA PRO A 254 11.63 20.57 -6.20
C PRO A 254 12.01 20.81 -7.66
N THR A 255 12.17 19.74 -8.42
CA THR A 255 12.53 19.77 -9.85
C THR A 255 11.75 18.70 -10.60
N ALA A 256 11.62 18.84 -11.92
CA ALA A 256 10.89 17.85 -12.72
C ALA A 256 11.63 16.50 -12.70
N ILE A 257 10.87 15.40 -12.71
CA ILE A 257 11.45 14.07 -12.90
C ILE A 257 12.14 14.02 -14.28
N PRO A 258 13.44 13.65 -14.35
CA PRO A 258 14.14 13.51 -15.62
C PRO A 258 13.46 12.49 -16.54
N GLU A 259 13.60 12.65 -17.86
CA GLU A 259 13.07 11.70 -18.83
C GLU A 259 13.69 10.32 -18.67
N GLN A 260 15.01 10.28 -18.46
CA GLN A 260 15.79 9.07 -18.25
C GLN A 260 16.51 9.12 -16.90
N VAL A 261 16.49 7.99 -16.19
CA VAL A 261 17.15 7.85 -14.90
C VAL A 261 17.90 6.53 -14.90
N SER A 262 19.19 6.57 -14.60
CA SER A 262 20.00 5.38 -14.38
C SER A 262 20.84 5.56 -13.12
N LEU A 263 21.10 4.47 -12.44
CA LEU A 263 21.92 4.39 -11.25
C LEU A 263 23.20 3.64 -11.60
N GLN A 264 24.33 4.12 -11.11
CA GLN A 264 25.60 3.44 -11.24
C GLN A 264 26.08 2.97 -9.87
N ARG A 265 26.28 1.66 -9.70
CA ARG A 265 26.75 1.08 -8.44
C ARG A 265 27.80 0.00 -8.65
N PRO A 266 28.82 -0.05 -7.76
CA PRO A 266 29.74 -1.17 -7.71
C PRO A 266 29.09 -2.42 -7.11
N HIS A 267 29.38 -3.58 -7.67
CA HIS A 267 29.03 -4.91 -7.16
C HIS A 267 30.27 -5.76 -7.03
N THR A 268 30.40 -6.48 -5.92
CA THR A 268 31.51 -7.39 -5.66
C THR A 268 30.98 -8.83 -5.64
N PRO A 269 31.07 -9.58 -6.75
CA PRO A 269 30.60 -10.96 -6.79
C PRO A 269 31.46 -11.88 -5.92
N ARG A 270 30.86 -12.94 -5.39
CA ARG A 270 31.60 -14.04 -4.77
C ARG A 270 32.14 -14.94 -5.88
N GLY A 271 33.42 -14.81 -6.21
CA GLY A 271 34.08 -15.63 -7.23
C GLY A 271 34.54 -14.84 -8.46
N SER A 272 34.53 -15.48 -9.62
CA SER A 272 35.09 -14.90 -10.85
C SER A 272 34.28 -13.69 -11.35
N LEU A 273 34.95 -12.55 -11.47
CA LEU A 273 34.38 -11.33 -12.05
C LEU A 273 33.91 -11.53 -13.49
N ALA A 274 34.67 -12.24 -14.31
CA ALA A 274 34.33 -12.47 -15.71
C ALA A 274 33.02 -13.27 -15.83
N LYS A 275 32.90 -14.39 -15.10
CA LYS A 275 31.67 -15.20 -15.09
C LYS A 275 30.45 -14.41 -14.60
N ALA A 276 30.64 -13.57 -13.57
CA ALA A 276 29.58 -12.72 -13.07
C ALA A 276 29.16 -11.65 -14.09
N ALA A 277 30.12 -11.04 -14.78
CA ALA A 277 29.85 -10.06 -15.85
C ALA A 277 29.08 -10.70 -17.02
N ASP A 278 29.53 -11.86 -17.51
CA ASP A 278 28.86 -12.61 -18.59
C ASP A 278 27.43 -12.97 -18.20
N LYS A 279 27.23 -13.43 -16.95
CA LYS A 279 25.91 -13.76 -16.43
C LYS A 279 24.99 -12.54 -16.34
N ILE A 280 25.51 -11.38 -15.89
CA ILE A 280 24.71 -10.15 -15.86
C ILE A 280 24.34 -9.72 -17.28
N ALA A 281 25.28 -9.73 -18.22
CA ALA A 281 25.02 -9.35 -19.61
C ALA A 281 23.97 -10.27 -20.27
N SER A 282 23.99 -11.56 -19.96
CA SER A 282 23.01 -12.54 -20.44
C SER A 282 21.62 -12.34 -19.81
N ASP A 283 21.54 -12.19 -18.49
CA ASP A 283 20.25 -12.16 -17.77
C ASP A 283 19.60 -10.75 -17.77
N PHE A 284 20.38 -9.69 -18.07
CA PHE A 284 19.96 -8.29 -18.03
C PHE A 284 20.44 -7.50 -19.26
N PRO A 285 19.82 -7.68 -20.44
CA PRO A 285 20.30 -7.11 -21.70
C PRO A 285 20.30 -5.57 -21.77
N ASN A 286 19.50 -4.91 -20.91
CA ASN A 286 19.38 -3.44 -20.86
C ASN A 286 20.31 -2.80 -19.83
N VAL A 287 21.22 -3.56 -19.22
CA VAL A 287 22.11 -3.09 -18.15
C VAL A 287 23.54 -2.94 -18.67
N GLY A 288 24.15 -1.79 -18.43
CA GLY A 288 25.56 -1.57 -18.72
C GLY A 288 26.44 -2.20 -17.64
N VAL A 289 27.44 -3.00 -18.02
CA VAL A 289 28.41 -3.60 -17.09
C VAL A 289 29.82 -3.26 -17.56
N ARG A 290 30.65 -2.75 -16.64
CA ARG A 290 32.07 -2.56 -16.86
C ARG A 290 32.87 -3.07 -15.66
N THR A 291 34.04 -3.64 -15.90
CA THR A 291 34.94 -4.08 -14.83
C THR A 291 35.85 -2.94 -14.42
N SER A 292 36.01 -2.72 -13.10
CA SER A 292 36.93 -1.73 -12.54
C SER A 292 37.61 -2.32 -11.31
N GLY A 293 38.88 -2.70 -11.44
CA GLY A 293 39.61 -3.40 -10.38
C GLY A 293 38.92 -4.72 -10.01
N ASN A 294 38.63 -4.91 -8.72
CA ASN A 294 37.94 -6.10 -8.22
C ASN A 294 36.40 -5.95 -8.15
N GLN A 295 35.82 -5.03 -8.92
CA GLN A 295 34.40 -4.70 -8.87
C GLN A 295 33.79 -4.64 -10.27
N LEU A 296 32.50 -4.98 -10.35
CA LEU A 296 31.67 -4.72 -11.51
C LEU A 296 30.92 -3.41 -11.27
N ILE A 297 31.18 -2.41 -12.10
CA ILE A 297 30.40 -1.19 -12.11
C ILE A 297 29.21 -1.42 -13.04
N VAL A 298 28.04 -1.48 -12.45
CA VAL A 298 26.78 -1.73 -13.15
C VAL A 298 26.05 -0.40 -13.30
N THR A 299 25.47 -0.15 -14.47
CA THR A 299 24.61 1.00 -14.77
C THR A 299 23.23 0.50 -15.21
N GLY A 300 22.18 0.81 -14.44
CA GLY A 300 20.82 0.34 -14.72
C GLY A 300 19.78 0.94 -13.78
N THR A 301 18.60 0.35 -13.71
CA THR A 301 17.56 0.76 -12.76
C THR A 301 17.87 0.23 -11.35
N PHE A 302 17.22 0.77 -10.32
CA PHE A 302 17.34 0.23 -8.97
C PHE A 302 16.86 -1.23 -8.89
N GLU A 303 15.79 -1.57 -9.58
CA GLU A 303 15.26 -2.92 -9.67
C GLU A 303 16.27 -3.90 -10.30
N ASP A 304 17.00 -3.47 -11.33
CA ASP A 304 18.08 -4.27 -11.91
C ASP A 304 19.17 -4.52 -10.87
N HIS A 305 19.58 -3.49 -10.13
CA HIS A 305 20.58 -3.65 -9.06
C HIS A 305 20.12 -4.59 -7.94
N ASP A 306 18.86 -4.54 -7.52
CA ASP A 306 18.34 -5.43 -6.47
C ASP A 306 18.30 -6.89 -6.95
N ARG A 307 17.88 -7.12 -8.22
CA ARG A 307 17.90 -8.47 -8.83
C ARG A 307 19.32 -8.99 -9.03
N ILE A 308 20.24 -8.17 -9.54
CA ILE A 308 21.65 -8.51 -9.72
C ILE A 308 22.28 -8.83 -8.37
N ALA A 309 22.07 -7.99 -7.35
CA ALA A 309 22.63 -8.24 -6.03
C ALA A 309 22.11 -9.55 -5.42
N SER A 310 20.83 -9.87 -5.61
CA SER A 310 20.23 -11.13 -5.15
C SER A 310 20.82 -12.33 -5.89
N MET A 311 20.94 -12.24 -7.22
CA MET A 311 21.61 -13.25 -8.05
C MET A 311 23.06 -13.48 -7.61
N LEU A 312 23.83 -12.43 -7.35
CA LEU A 312 25.23 -12.52 -6.93
C LEU A 312 25.40 -13.09 -5.52
N ARG A 313 24.40 -12.94 -4.64
CA ARG A 313 24.37 -13.59 -3.33
C ARG A 313 24.02 -15.08 -3.39
N GLY A 314 23.63 -15.59 -4.57
CA GLY A 314 23.11 -16.94 -4.72
C GLY A 314 21.69 -17.09 -4.16
N GLU A 315 20.97 -15.99 -3.96
CA GLU A 315 19.53 -16.04 -3.73
C GLU A 315 18.91 -16.47 -5.05
N THR A 316 18.63 -17.78 -5.19
CA THR A 316 17.72 -18.26 -6.23
C THR A 316 16.46 -17.44 -6.08
N VAL A 317 16.15 -16.60 -7.07
CA VAL A 317 14.80 -16.08 -7.25
C VAL A 317 13.94 -17.33 -7.22
N SER A 318 13.22 -17.51 -6.10
CA SER A 318 12.33 -18.64 -5.94
C SER A 318 11.36 -18.54 -7.11
N ARG A 319 11.60 -19.34 -8.15
CA ARG A 319 10.51 -19.75 -9.01
C ARG A 319 9.52 -20.31 -8.01
N PRO A 320 8.28 -19.79 -7.95
CA PRO A 320 7.27 -20.41 -7.09
C PRO A 320 7.40 -21.91 -7.34
N PRO A 321 7.52 -22.74 -6.30
CA PRO A 321 7.70 -24.17 -6.52
C PRO A 321 6.65 -24.54 -7.55
N ARG A 322 7.09 -25.06 -8.71
CA ARG A 322 6.19 -25.87 -9.53
C ARG A 322 5.80 -26.96 -8.56
N ARG A 323 4.70 -26.76 -7.84
CA ARG A 323 4.04 -27.85 -7.12
C ARG A 323 3.98 -28.94 -8.20
N PRO A 324 4.48 -30.17 -7.93
CA PRO A 324 4.18 -31.28 -8.81
C PRO A 324 2.67 -31.21 -9.04
N ALA A 325 2.22 -31.44 -10.28
CA ALA A 325 0.83 -31.36 -10.69
C ALA A 325 -0.03 -32.23 -9.75
N GLY A 326 -0.41 -31.65 -8.63
CA GLY A 326 -1.26 -32.18 -7.59
C GLY A 326 -2.55 -31.43 -7.80
N GLU A 327 -3.58 -32.21 -8.09
CA GLU A 327 -4.93 -31.75 -8.43
C GLU A 327 -5.32 -30.52 -7.60
N ARG A 328 -5.68 -29.43 -8.29
CA ARG A 328 -6.19 -28.21 -7.66
C ARG A 328 -7.30 -28.62 -6.69
N ARG A 329 -7.18 -28.18 -5.42
CA ARG A 329 -8.16 -28.46 -4.37
C ARG A 329 -8.99 -27.20 -4.09
N TYR A 330 -10.29 -27.40 -3.97
CA TYR A 330 -11.29 -26.35 -3.84
C TYR A 330 -12.08 -26.54 -2.55
N ASP A 331 -12.28 -25.44 -1.85
CA ASP A 331 -13.32 -25.31 -0.83
C ASP A 331 -14.46 -24.50 -1.47
N LEU A 332 -15.65 -25.08 -1.58
CA LEU A 332 -16.82 -24.43 -2.16
C LEU A 332 -18.04 -24.71 -1.30
N GLN A 333 -18.67 -23.64 -0.80
CA GLN A 333 -19.95 -23.69 -0.13
C GLN A 333 -20.93 -22.77 -0.87
N ALA A 334 -21.88 -23.36 -1.60
CA ALA A 334 -22.81 -22.63 -2.45
C ALA A 334 -24.19 -23.27 -2.44
N ARG A 335 -25.24 -22.44 -2.41
CA ARG A 335 -26.64 -22.83 -2.66
C ARG A 335 -27.19 -21.97 -3.78
N ASN A 336 -27.16 -22.48 -5.01
CA ASN A 336 -27.60 -21.73 -6.19
C ASN A 336 -28.12 -22.68 -7.28
N SER A 337 -28.52 -22.16 -8.44
CA SER A 337 -28.81 -23.01 -9.60
C SER A 337 -27.55 -23.75 -10.07
N VAL A 338 -27.73 -24.98 -10.58
CA VAL A 338 -26.64 -25.78 -11.16
C VAL A 338 -25.93 -24.98 -12.25
N GLN A 339 -26.68 -24.26 -13.09
CA GLN A 339 -26.13 -23.37 -14.11
C GLN A 339 -25.15 -22.34 -13.53
N ALA A 340 -25.55 -21.60 -12.50
CA ALA A 340 -24.72 -20.55 -11.93
C ALA A 340 -23.44 -21.10 -11.28
N ILE A 341 -23.51 -22.29 -10.69
CA ILE A 341 -22.33 -22.96 -10.11
C ILE A 341 -21.37 -23.41 -11.23
N ILE A 342 -21.89 -23.94 -12.33
CA ILE A 342 -21.06 -24.39 -13.47
C ILE A 342 -20.44 -23.22 -14.23
N GLU A 343 -21.19 -22.14 -14.45
CA GLU A 343 -20.66 -20.91 -15.05
C GLU A 343 -19.54 -20.33 -14.20
N TYR A 344 -19.74 -20.25 -12.87
CA TYR A 344 -18.70 -19.83 -11.93
C TYR A 344 -17.44 -20.71 -12.01
N LEU A 345 -17.60 -22.04 -12.08
CA LEU A 345 -16.46 -22.95 -12.21
C LEU A 345 -15.76 -22.80 -13.56
N ALA A 346 -16.50 -22.60 -14.65
CA ALA A 346 -15.92 -22.43 -15.97
C ALA A 346 -15.18 -21.11 -16.15
N GLU A 347 -15.68 -20.01 -15.58
CA GLU A 347 -14.96 -18.74 -15.56
C GLU A 347 -13.65 -18.85 -14.76
N ARG A 348 -13.71 -19.48 -13.59
CA ARG A 348 -12.56 -19.62 -12.68
C ARG A 348 -11.47 -20.53 -13.26
N GLU A 349 -11.85 -21.59 -13.96
CA GLU A 349 -10.94 -22.57 -14.54
C GLU A 349 -10.67 -22.34 -16.04
N ASN A 350 -11.24 -21.29 -16.62
CA ASN A 350 -11.16 -20.96 -18.04
C ASN A 350 -11.60 -22.13 -18.95
N LEU A 351 -12.72 -22.78 -18.60
CA LEU A 351 -13.32 -23.88 -19.34
C LEU A 351 -14.28 -23.38 -20.42
N ARG A 352 -14.27 -24.03 -21.58
CA ARG A 352 -15.28 -23.85 -22.64
C ARG A 352 -16.43 -24.81 -22.37
N ILE A 353 -17.59 -24.27 -21.99
CA ILE A 353 -18.78 -25.07 -21.74
C ILE A 353 -19.51 -25.33 -23.06
N THR A 354 -19.82 -26.59 -23.35
CA THR A 354 -20.78 -26.99 -24.38
C THR A 354 -21.95 -27.69 -23.69
N ILE A 355 -23.17 -27.21 -23.93
CA ILE A 355 -24.38 -27.70 -23.27
C ILE A 355 -25.25 -28.41 -24.30
N ASP A 356 -25.61 -29.66 -24.04
CA ASP A 356 -26.65 -30.36 -24.80
C ASP A 356 -28.02 -29.66 -24.59
N PRO A 357 -28.75 -29.29 -25.66
CA PRO A 357 -30.08 -28.69 -25.55
C PRO A 357 -31.07 -29.49 -24.67
N ALA A 358 -30.93 -30.82 -24.59
CA ALA A 358 -31.82 -31.70 -23.85
C ALA A 358 -31.77 -31.54 -22.31
N ILE A 359 -30.68 -30.98 -21.77
CA ILE A 359 -30.49 -30.83 -20.31
C ILE A 359 -30.71 -29.40 -19.79
N ARG A 360 -31.10 -28.47 -20.66
CA ARG A 360 -31.23 -27.04 -20.29
C ARG A 360 -32.20 -26.82 -19.12
N SER A 361 -33.29 -27.58 -19.05
CA SER A 361 -34.26 -27.52 -17.93
C SER A 361 -33.70 -28.07 -16.61
N LYS A 362 -32.72 -28.99 -16.65
CA LYS A 362 -32.06 -29.54 -15.45
C LYS A 362 -31.04 -28.55 -14.86
N LEU A 363 -30.47 -27.68 -15.67
CA LEU A 363 -29.50 -26.67 -15.23
C LEU A 363 -30.11 -25.56 -14.36
N GLU A 364 -31.41 -25.32 -14.49
CA GLU A 364 -32.14 -24.33 -13.67
C GLU A 364 -32.45 -24.86 -12.26
N THR A 365 -32.24 -26.15 -11.99
CA THR A 365 -32.49 -26.75 -10.68
C THR A 365 -31.52 -26.21 -9.63
N ARG A 366 -31.98 -26.10 -8.38
CA ARG A 366 -31.14 -25.64 -7.27
C ARG A 366 -30.28 -26.78 -6.74
N ALA A 367 -28.98 -26.54 -6.63
CA ALA A 367 -28.02 -27.41 -5.98
C ALA A 367 -27.42 -26.76 -4.73
N SER A 368 -27.14 -27.59 -3.73
CA SER A 368 -26.38 -27.22 -2.53
C SER A 368 -25.08 -28.00 -2.53
N VAL A 369 -23.96 -27.30 -2.71
CA VAL A 369 -22.62 -27.88 -2.73
C VAL A 369 -21.88 -27.38 -1.49
N ASP A 370 -21.41 -28.31 -0.66
CA ASP A 370 -20.54 -28.03 0.49
C ASP A 370 -19.41 -29.04 0.45
N VAL A 371 -18.28 -28.62 -0.09
CA VAL A 371 -17.10 -29.47 -0.27
C VAL A 371 -15.87 -28.75 0.25
N LYS A 372 -14.99 -29.52 0.88
CA LYS A 372 -13.70 -29.07 1.40
C LYS A 372 -12.61 -29.90 0.76
N GLN A 373 -11.60 -29.24 0.23
CA GLN A 373 -10.41 -29.83 -0.37
C GLN A 373 -10.71 -30.77 -1.55
N ALA A 374 -11.78 -30.50 -2.31
CA ALA A 374 -12.22 -31.33 -3.44
C ALA A 374 -11.47 -30.97 -4.73
N THR A 375 -11.28 -31.92 -5.64
CA THR A 375 -10.74 -31.66 -6.99
C THR A 375 -11.79 -31.09 -7.92
N LEU A 376 -11.40 -30.57 -9.10
CA LEU A 376 -12.37 -30.07 -10.10
C LEU A 376 -13.38 -31.16 -10.51
N ARG A 377 -12.93 -32.41 -10.67
CA ARG A 377 -13.84 -33.53 -10.94
C ARG A 377 -14.81 -33.76 -9.78
N GLN A 378 -14.30 -33.82 -8.55
CA GLN A 378 -15.15 -33.99 -7.36
C GLN A 378 -16.16 -32.84 -7.17
N LEU A 379 -15.79 -31.61 -7.56
CA LEU A 379 -16.71 -30.47 -7.59
C LEU A 379 -17.80 -30.63 -8.64
N LEU A 380 -17.43 -31.03 -9.86
CA LEU A 380 -18.36 -31.27 -10.95
C LEU A 380 -19.30 -32.42 -10.60
N ASP A 381 -18.78 -33.50 -10.02
CA ASP A 381 -19.57 -34.64 -9.54
C ASP A 381 -20.58 -34.18 -8.47
N ALA A 382 -20.11 -33.48 -7.43
CA ALA A 382 -20.98 -32.97 -6.35
C ALA A 382 -22.04 -31.96 -6.83
N THR A 383 -21.82 -31.30 -7.98
CA THR A 383 -22.74 -30.32 -8.56
C THR A 383 -23.71 -30.95 -9.55
N LEU A 384 -23.25 -31.88 -10.39
CA LEU A 384 -23.96 -32.40 -11.57
C LEU A 384 -24.64 -33.75 -11.32
N GLU A 385 -24.08 -34.62 -10.46
CA GLU A 385 -24.70 -35.92 -10.13
C GLU A 385 -26.09 -35.76 -9.49
N PRO A 386 -26.30 -34.85 -8.52
CA PRO A 386 -27.63 -34.67 -7.92
C PRO A 386 -28.68 -34.18 -8.92
N ALA A 387 -28.24 -33.52 -10.00
CA ALA A 387 -29.09 -33.04 -11.08
C ALA A 387 -29.30 -34.07 -12.21
N GLY A 388 -28.65 -35.25 -12.13
CA GLY A 388 -28.74 -36.29 -13.15
C GLY A 388 -28.14 -35.85 -14.50
N ILE A 389 -27.04 -35.09 -14.45
CA ILE A 389 -26.31 -34.58 -15.62
C ILE A 389 -24.96 -35.30 -15.69
N ARG A 390 -24.62 -35.87 -16.86
CA ARG A 390 -23.28 -36.43 -17.11
C ARG A 390 -22.39 -35.37 -17.71
N TYR A 391 -21.07 -35.51 -17.56
CA TYR A 391 -20.13 -34.62 -18.20
C TYR A 391 -18.90 -35.35 -18.74
N GLU A 392 -18.31 -34.76 -19.77
CA GLU A 392 -16.97 -35.09 -20.25
C GLU A 392 -16.07 -33.88 -20.06
N LEU A 393 -14.89 -34.11 -19.49
CA LEU A 393 -13.87 -33.10 -19.25
C LEU A 393 -12.56 -33.55 -19.93
N GLU A 394 -12.23 -32.89 -21.05
CA GLU A 394 -10.97 -33.06 -21.77
C GLU A 394 -10.28 -31.70 -21.92
N ASP A 395 -9.02 -31.61 -21.48
CA ASP A 395 -8.21 -30.40 -21.43
C ASP A 395 -8.91 -29.20 -20.75
N GLN A 396 -9.60 -28.37 -21.54
CA GLN A 396 -10.34 -27.18 -21.11
C GLN A 396 -11.77 -27.14 -21.70
N ALA A 397 -12.27 -28.26 -22.21
CA ALA A 397 -13.63 -28.38 -22.72
C ALA A 397 -14.48 -29.19 -21.74
N LEU A 398 -15.54 -28.56 -21.23
CA LEU A 398 -16.56 -29.21 -20.42
C LEU A 398 -17.80 -29.42 -21.27
N ARG A 399 -18.14 -30.68 -21.55
CA ARG A 399 -19.37 -31.05 -22.27
C ARG A 399 -20.38 -31.60 -21.27
N LEU A 400 -21.55 -31.00 -21.21
CA LEU A 400 -22.65 -31.45 -20.35
C LEU A 400 -23.65 -32.24 -21.20
N LEU A 401 -23.92 -33.48 -20.81
CA LEU A 401 -24.70 -34.47 -21.54
C LEU A 401 -25.89 -34.93 -20.68
N SER A 402 -26.99 -35.34 -21.33
CA SER A 402 -28.06 -36.02 -20.60
C SER A 402 -27.58 -37.38 -20.11
N ALA A 403 -27.88 -37.71 -18.86
CA ALA A 403 -27.93 -39.12 -18.47
C ALA A 403 -29.08 -39.78 -19.24
N GLU A 404 -28.80 -40.85 -19.98
CA GLU A 404 -29.82 -41.79 -20.45
C GLU A 404 -30.52 -42.47 -19.27
#